data_AF-A0A951NVP7-F1
#
_entry.id   AF-A0A951NVP7-F1
#
_cell.length_a   1.000
_cell.length_b   1.000
_cell.length_c   1.000
_cell.angle_alpha   90.00
_cell.angle_beta   90.00
_cell.angle_gamma   90.00
#
_symmetry.space_group_name_H-M   'P 1'
#
loop_
_entity.id
_entity.type
_entity.pdbx_description
1 polymer ?
#
loop_
_entity_poly.entity_id
_entity_poly.type
_entity_poly.pdbx_seq_one_letter_code
_entity_poly.pdbx_strand_id
1 'polypeptide(L)'
;MGFKKQSELRRAENEVIFKEYNEALLDRVNAILPEANKPSYEIAFICECSEETCQDRIELSVEQFKRLTNHPRRFILKHHHEQEDIEQIVELLPQFEVVEKFELPPSTDGVLNRT
;
A
#
# COMPACT_ATOMS: atom_id res chain seq x y z
N MET A 1 14.89 18.90 -19.01
CA MET A 1 14.21 17.59 -19.02
C MET A 1 14.52 16.72 -17.77
N GLY A 2 15.00 17.27 -16.64
CA GLY A 2 15.53 16.48 -15.51
C GLY A 2 14.69 16.46 -14.21
N PHE A 3 13.58 17.21 -14.13
CA PHE A 3 12.84 17.39 -12.88
C PHE A 3 11.75 16.34 -12.61
N LYS A 4 11.17 15.71 -13.64
CA LYS A 4 10.10 14.70 -13.48
C LYS A 4 10.57 13.41 -12.79
N LYS A 5 11.78 12.93 -13.11
CA LYS A 5 12.30 11.67 -12.55
C LYS A 5 12.51 11.68 -11.04
N GLN A 6 12.91 12.81 -10.45
CA GLN A 6 13.13 12.88 -9.01
C GLN A 6 11.84 12.95 -8.20
N SER A 7 10.74 13.48 -8.76
CA SER A 7 9.43 13.43 -8.11
C SER A 7 8.83 12.04 -8.19
N GLU A 8 8.94 11.37 -9.35
CA GLU A 8 8.45 10.00 -9.54
C GLU A 8 9.18 9.00 -8.64
N LEU A 9 10.50 9.12 -8.51
CA LEU A 9 11.29 8.27 -7.60
C LEU A 9 10.87 8.44 -6.15
N ARG A 10 10.72 9.67 -5.66
CA ARG A 10 10.25 9.92 -4.30
C ARG A 10 8.87 9.36 -4.05
N ARG A 11 7.96 9.54 -5.00
CA ARG A 11 6.60 8.99 -4.97
C ARG A 11 6.60 7.47 -4.85
N ALA A 12 7.41 6.78 -5.66
CA ALA A 12 7.56 5.33 -5.56
C ALA A 12 8.23 4.88 -4.26
N GLU A 13 9.19 5.65 -3.72
CA GLU A 13 9.78 5.40 -2.40
C GLU A 13 8.72 5.51 -1.27
N ASN A 14 7.80 6.47 -1.34
CA ASN A 14 6.74 6.66 -0.33
C ASN A 14 5.72 5.53 -0.30
N GLU A 15 5.22 5.11 -1.46
CA GLU A 15 4.24 4.01 -1.59
C GLU A 15 4.79 2.74 -0.94
N VAL A 16 6.07 2.48 -1.17
CA VAL A 16 6.81 1.35 -0.62
C VAL A 16 6.91 1.42 0.90
N ILE A 17 7.18 2.60 1.47
CA ILE A 17 7.20 2.80 2.93
C ILE A 17 5.81 2.51 3.55
N PHE A 18 4.74 2.97 2.92
CA PHE A 18 3.38 2.72 3.42
C PHE A 18 3.00 1.24 3.35
N LYS A 19 3.41 0.56 2.27
CA LYS A 19 3.25 -0.89 2.14
C LYS A 19 3.97 -1.65 3.24
N GLU A 20 5.24 -1.33 3.52
CA GLU A 20 5.98 -1.94 4.64
C GLU A 20 5.33 -1.67 6.00
N TYR A 21 4.83 -0.45 6.21
CA TYR A 21 4.12 -0.11 7.44
C TYR A 21 2.88 -1.00 7.64
N ASN A 22 2.09 -1.20 6.57
CA ASN A 22 0.92 -2.06 6.60
C ASN A 22 1.27 -3.54 6.82
N GLU A 23 2.33 -4.03 6.18
CA GLU A 23 2.84 -5.39 6.38
C GLU A 23 3.33 -5.61 7.82
N ALA A 24 4.06 -4.65 8.40
CA ALA A 24 4.47 -4.70 9.80
C ALA A 24 3.28 -4.63 10.77
N LEU A 25 2.24 -3.85 10.46
CA LEU A 25 1.00 -3.83 11.22
C LEU A 25 0.30 -5.19 11.17
N LEU A 26 0.19 -5.78 9.97
CA LEU A 26 -0.39 -7.09 9.74
C LEU A 26 0.32 -8.18 10.56
N ASP A 27 1.66 -8.17 10.60
CA ASP A 27 2.44 -9.12 11.39
C ASP A 27 2.18 -8.99 12.89
N ARG A 28 2.14 -7.76 13.40
CA ARG A 28 1.78 -7.50 14.81
C ARG A 28 0.39 -8.00 15.14
N VAL A 29 -0.57 -7.76 14.26
CA VAL A 29 -1.96 -8.21 14.44
C VAL A 29 -2.05 -9.74 14.37
N ASN A 30 -1.32 -10.38 13.44
CA ASN A 30 -1.25 -11.84 13.32
C ASN A 30 -0.66 -12.52 14.56
N ALA A 31 0.25 -11.85 15.27
CA ALA A 31 0.88 -12.37 16.48
C ALA A 31 -0.05 -12.36 17.71
N ILE A 32 -1.06 -11.49 17.72
CA ILE A 32 -1.97 -11.32 18.88
C ILE A 32 -3.36 -11.92 18.65
N LEU A 33 -3.83 -12.01 17.41
CA LEU A 33 -5.17 -12.52 17.09
C LEU A 33 -5.16 -14.05 16.93
N PRO A 34 -6.09 -14.77 17.59
CA PRO A 34 -6.36 -16.18 17.27
C PRO A 34 -6.78 -16.35 15.81
N GLU A 35 -6.32 -17.43 15.15
CA GLU A 35 -6.65 -17.74 13.75
C GLU A 35 -8.16 -17.69 13.45
N ALA A 36 -8.98 -18.16 14.38
CA ALA A 36 -10.45 -18.17 14.24
C ALA A 36 -11.06 -16.77 14.05
N ASN A 37 -10.39 -15.71 14.53
CA ASN A 37 -10.89 -14.35 14.46
C ASN A 37 -10.34 -13.57 13.26
N LYS A 38 -9.26 -14.02 12.62
CA LYS A 38 -8.57 -13.27 11.56
C LYS A 38 -9.42 -12.98 10.32
N PRO A 39 -10.26 -13.90 9.79
CA PRO A 39 -11.02 -13.66 8.56
C PRO A 39 -11.92 -12.42 8.60
N SER A 40 -12.49 -12.12 9.78
CA SER A 40 -13.47 -11.04 9.98
C SER A 40 -12.94 -9.88 10.82
N TYR A 41 -11.68 -9.92 11.27
CA TYR A 41 -11.13 -8.85 12.08
C TYR A 41 -10.66 -7.70 11.18
N GLU A 42 -11.37 -6.58 11.27
CA GLU A 42 -11.07 -5.35 10.54
C GLU A 42 -9.86 -4.64 11.16
N ILE A 43 -8.96 -4.16 10.29
CA ILE A 43 -7.79 -3.36 10.66
C ILE A 43 -7.82 -2.08 9.84
N ALA A 44 -7.48 -0.96 10.48
CA ALA A 44 -7.28 0.32 9.81
C ALA A 44 -5.87 0.40 9.22
N PHE A 45 -5.70 -0.03 7.98
CA PHE A 45 -4.47 0.14 7.21
C PHE A 45 -4.32 1.58 6.73
N ILE A 46 -3.10 2.05 6.50
CA ILE A 46 -2.87 3.36 5.86
C ILE A 46 -3.02 3.24 4.35
N CYS A 47 -3.57 4.27 3.70
CA CYS A 47 -3.59 4.37 2.24
C CYS A 47 -2.17 4.32 1.67
N GLU A 48 -1.94 3.49 0.66
CA GLU A 48 -0.60 3.24 0.12
C GLU A 48 -0.25 4.10 -1.11
N CYS A 49 -0.89 5.27 -1.24
CA CYS A 49 -0.71 6.16 -2.40
C CYS A 49 0.63 6.91 -2.34
N SER A 50 1.04 7.50 -3.46
CA SER A 50 2.32 8.24 -3.53
C SER A 50 2.34 9.61 -2.83
N GLU A 51 1.22 10.07 -2.29
CA GLU A 51 1.13 11.32 -1.55
C GLU A 51 1.87 11.23 -0.21
N GLU A 52 2.94 12.01 -0.07
CA GLU A 52 3.84 12.04 1.10
C GLU A 52 3.11 12.31 2.41
N THR A 53 2.03 13.07 2.34
CA THR A 53 1.28 13.54 3.50
C THR A 53 -0.03 12.77 3.73
N CYS A 54 -0.27 11.69 3.00
CA CYS A 54 -1.50 10.91 3.14
C CYS A 54 -1.60 10.28 4.53
N GLN A 55 -2.73 10.50 5.20
CA GLN A 55 -3.02 9.94 6.53
C GLN A 55 -4.31 9.11 6.55
N ASP A 56 -4.92 8.94 5.39
CA ASP A 56 -6.20 8.26 5.27
C ASP A 56 -6.08 6.78 5.63
N ARG A 57 -7.17 6.26 6.18
CA ARG A 57 -7.27 4.88 6.65
C ARG A 57 -8.27 4.09 5.84
N ILE A 58 -7.93 2.83 5.61
CA ILE A 58 -8.75 1.86 4.90
C ILE A 58 -9.03 0.72 5.87
N GLU A 59 -10.31 0.52 6.18
CA GLU A 59 -10.77 -0.60 6.98
C GLU A 59 -10.98 -1.79 6.05
N LEU A 60 -10.19 -2.85 6.28
CA LEU A 60 -10.39 -4.15 5.64
C LEU A 60 -9.88 -5.29 6.54
N SER A 61 -10.38 -6.50 6.27
CA SER A 61 -9.98 -7.67 7.04
C SER A 61 -8.56 -8.14 6.72
N VAL A 62 -7.96 -8.88 7.65
CA VAL A 62 -6.65 -9.55 7.45
C VAL A 62 -6.63 -10.37 6.15
N GLU A 63 -7.71 -11.10 5.88
CA GLU A 63 -7.81 -11.97 4.72
C GLU A 63 -7.92 -11.16 3.42
N GLN A 64 -8.74 -10.10 3.43
CA GLN A 64 -8.85 -9.19 2.30
C GLN A 64 -7.51 -8.55 1.99
N PHE A 65 -6.81 -8.03 3.00
CA PHE A 65 -5.50 -7.39 2.80
C PHE A 65 -4.52 -8.36 2.15
N LYS A 66 -4.34 -9.56 2.71
CA LYS A 66 -3.43 -10.58 2.17
C LYS A 66 -3.79 -10.98 0.74
N ARG A 67 -5.08 -11.18 0.44
CA ARG A 67 -5.54 -11.55 -0.90
C ARG A 67 -5.19 -10.48 -1.92
N LEU A 68 -5.43 -9.22 -1.56
CA LEU A 68 -5.29 -8.07 -2.46
C LEU A 68 -3.82 -7.70 -2.71
N THR A 69 -2.96 -7.88 -1.70
CA THR A 69 -1.53 -7.52 -1.75
C THR A 69 -0.59 -8.69 -2.08
N ASN A 70 -1.11 -9.87 -2.43
CA ASN A 70 -0.32 -11.04 -2.87
C ASN A 70 0.39 -10.86 -4.24
N HIS A 71 0.61 -9.62 -4.65
CA HIS A 71 1.33 -9.27 -5.85
C HIS A 71 2.22 -8.05 -5.56
N PRO A 72 3.52 -8.09 -5.88
CA PRO A 72 4.48 -7.07 -5.43
C PRO A 72 4.21 -5.67 -6.00
N ARG A 73 3.45 -5.57 -7.11
CA ARG A 73 3.05 -4.29 -7.70
C ARG A 73 1.68 -3.79 -7.24
N ARG A 74 1.01 -4.50 -6.31
CA ARG A 74 -0.33 -4.12 -5.88
C ARG A 74 -0.32 -3.33 -4.58
N PHE A 75 -1.11 -2.26 -4.61
CA PHE A 75 -1.27 -1.30 -3.53
C PHE A 75 -2.75 -1.01 -3.29
N ILE A 76 -3.11 -0.75 -2.04
CA ILE A 76 -4.49 -0.46 -1.64
C ILE A 76 -4.64 1.04 -1.35
N LEU A 77 -5.49 1.72 -2.13
CA LEU A 77 -5.66 3.17 -2.09
C LEU A 77 -7.09 3.55 -1.71
N LYS A 78 -7.26 4.72 -1.07
CA LYS A 78 -8.59 5.36 -1.05
C LYS A 78 -8.96 5.74 -2.47
N HIS A 79 -10.27 5.71 -2.76
CA HIS A 79 -10.80 6.20 -4.04
C HIS A 79 -10.25 7.59 -4.36
N HIS A 80 -9.89 7.81 -5.63
CA HIS A 80 -9.40 9.09 -6.14
C HIS A 80 -7.96 9.43 -5.72
N HIS A 81 -7.23 8.47 -5.13
CA HIS A 81 -5.83 8.63 -4.79
C HIS A 81 -4.90 7.96 -5.81
N GLU A 82 -5.47 7.31 -6.83
CA GLU A 82 -4.75 6.75 -7.96
C GLU A 82 -4.09 7.81 -8.84
N GLN A 83 -3.06 7.37 -9.56
CA GLN A 83 -2.24 8.20 -10.42
C GLN A 83 -2.09 7.49 -11.78
N GLU A 84 -3.02 7.80 -12.69
CA GLU A 84 -3.20 7.11 -13.99
C GLU A 84 -1.94 7.04 -14.87
N ASP A 85 -0.94 7.90 -14.62
CA ASP A 85 0.33 7.92 -15.37
C ASP A 85 1.30 6.80 -14.96
N ILE A 86 1.15 6.21 -13.76
CA ILE A 86 2.09 5.25 -13.19
C ILE A 86 1.45 3.93 -12.74
N GLU A 87 0.12 3.86 -12.71
CA GLU A 87 -0.63 2.67 -12.28
C GLU A 87 -2.00 2.56 -12.93
N GLN A 88 -2.63 1.40 -12.74
CA GLN A 88 -3.99 1.13 -13.19
C GLN A 88 -4.81 0.50 -12.06
N ILE A 89 -6.10 0.83 -12.00
CA ILE A 89 -7.04 0.17 -11.10
C ILE A 89 -7.30 -1.25 -11.60
N VAL A 90 -7.07 -2.25 -10.74
CA VAL A 90 -7.30 -3.67 -11.04
C VAL A 90 -8.49 -4.26 -10.26
N GLU A 91 -8.90 -3.63 -9.16
CA GLU A 91 -10.10 -4.01 -8.40
C GLU A 91 -10.71 -2.74 -7.78
N LEU A 92 -12.01 -2.50 -7.99
CA LEU A 92 -12.74 -1.40 -7.38
C LEU A 92 -13.68 -1.95 -6.30
N LEU A 93 -13.51 -1.51 -5.06
CA LEU A 93 -14.28 -1.99 -3.90
C LEU A 93 -15.11 -0.82 -3.32
N PRO A 94 -16.11 -1.09 -2.46
CA PRO A 94 -17.00 -0.02 -1.99
C PRO A 94 -16.30 1.17 -1.31
N GLN A 95 -15.19 0.95 -0.61
CA GLN A 95 -14.54 1.99 0.23
C GLN A 95 -13.13 2.39 -0.21
N PHE A 96 -12.55 1.65 -1.16
CA PHE A 96 -11.16 1.74 -1.59
C PHE A 96 -11.00 1.04 -2.94
N GLU A 97 -9.82 1.19 -3.52
CA GLU A 97 -9.43 0.56 -4.78
C GLU A 97 -8.09 -0.15 -4.62
N VAL A 98 -7.84 -1.08 -5.54
CA VAL A 98 -6.55 -1.75 -5.65
C VAL A 98 -5.96 -1.39 -6.98
N VAL A 99 -4.76 -0.82 -6.93
CA VAL A 99 -4.00 -0.43 -8.11
C VAL A 99 -2.86 -1.41 -8.35
N GLU A 100 -2.44 -1.53 -9.60
CA GLU A 100 -1.22 -2.22 -9.99
C GLU A 100 -0.28 -1.26 -10.72
N LYS A 101 0.94 -1.09 -10.21
CA LYS A 101 1.97 -0.26 -10.86
C LYS A 101 2.38 -0.85 -12.21
N PHE A 102 2.66 0.01 -13.19
CA PHE A 102 3.18 -0.44 -14.49
C PHE A 102 4.61 -0.97 -14.40
N GLU A 103 5.43 -0.35 -13.55
CA GLU A 103 6.81 -0.77 -13.27
C GLU A 103 6.92 -1.45 -11.91
N LEU A 104 7.99 -2.22 -11.70
CA LEU A 104 8.28 -2.78 -10.38
C LEU A 104 8.65 -1.62 -9.43
N PRO A 105 8.03 -1.54 -8.24
CA PRO A 105 8.42 -0.55 -7.25
C PRO A 105 9.86 -0.82 -6.76
N PRO A 106 10.58 0.22 -6.30
CA PRO A 106 11.91 0.07 -5.74
C PRO A 106 11.89 -0.83 -4.49
N SER A 107 12.98 -1.56 -4.24
CA SER A 107 13.12 -2.35 -3.00
C SER A 107 13.44 -1.45 -1.81
N THR A 108 13.06 -1.91 -0.62
CA THR A 108 13.13 -1.15 0.62
C THR A 108 14.53 -1.11 1.26
N ASP A 109 15.41 -2.03 0.87
CA ASP A 109 16.80 -2.14 1.33
C ASP A 109 17.61 -0.82 1.20
N GLY A 110 17.18 0.11 0.34
CA GLY A 110 17.81 1.42 0.12
C GLY A 110 17.02 2.65 0.61
N VAL A 111 15.79 2.47 1.12
CA VAL A 111 14.88 3.58 1.44
C VAL A 111 15.00 4.00 2.91
N LEU A 112 15.11 3.04 3.84
CA LEU A 112 15.18 3.32 5.29
C LEU A 112 16.59 3.65 5.82
N ASN A 113 17.64 3.47 5.01
CA ASN A 113 19.05 3.69 5.41
C ASN A 113 19.59 5.11 5.11
N ARG A 114 18.72 6.08 4.80
CA ARG A 114 19.14 7.48 4.61
C ARG A 114 18.92 8.28 5.89
N THR A 115 19.76 8.03 6.90
CA THR A 115 19.93 8.92 8.07
C THR A 115 21.28 9.62 8.01
#